data_AF-A0AAD1MU38-F1
#
_entry.id   AF-A0AAD1MU38-F1
#
_cell.length_a   1.000
_cell.length_b   1.000
_cell.length_c   1.000
_cell.angle_alpha   90.00
_cell.angle_beta   90.00
_cell.angle_gamma   90.00
#
_symmetry.space_group_name_H-M   'P 1'
#
loop_
_entity.id
_entity.type
_entity.pdbx_description
1 polymer ?
#
loop_
_entity_poly.entity_id
_entity_poly.type
_entity_poly.pdbx_seq_one_letter_code
_entity_poly.pdbx_strand_id
1 'polypeptide(L)'
;MTIADLDTEGPAAPPRANGELVFEEPWESRAFGMAVLLSEAGVFTWPQFRDALVARIDRWESSHDGGGWHYYRHWLGALEDVLSAHGTVATDRVTVRARALALRPDGHDHRH
;
A
#
# COMPACT_ATOMS: atom_id res chain seq x y z
N MET A 1 -8.26 -13.82 -12.95
CA MET A 1 -7.89 -13.36 -11.61
C MET A 1 -6.96 -12.19 -11.82
N THR A 2 -7.49 -10.97 -11.77
CA THR A 2 -6.74 -9.78 -12.19
C THR A 2 -5.78 -9.41 -11.08
N ILE A 3 -4.53 -9.83 -11.23
CA ILE A 3 -3.39 -9.32 -10.48
C ILE A 3 -3.47 -7.79 -10.58
N ALA A 4 -3.45 -7.10 -9.44
CA ALA A 4 -3.32 -5.65 -9.40
C ALA A 4 -2.23 -5.23 -10.39
N ASP A 5 -2.61 -4.43 -11.39
CA ASP A 5 -1.69 -3.96 -12.43
C ASP A 5 -0.76 -2.93 -11.78
N LEU A 6 0.34 -3.43 -11.22
CA LEU A 6 1.35 -2.58 -10.60
C LEU A 6 2.12 -1.88 -11.70
N ASP A 7 2.13 -0.55 -11.67
CA ASP A 7 2.93 0.23 -12.59
C ASP A 7 4.41 -0.20 -12.45
N THR A 8 5.08 -0.36 -13.59
CA THR A 8 6.50 -0.72 -13.62
C THR A 8 7.39 0.54 -13.62
N GLU A 9 6.84 1.67 -14.07
CA GLU A 9 7.50 2.96 -14.17
C GLU A 9 6.55 4.08 -13.74
N GLY A 10 7.10 5.24 -13.37
CA GLY A 10 6.34 6.41 -12.95
C GLY A 10 6.23 6.60 -11.43
N PRO A 11 5.61 7.70 -10.97
CA PRO A 11 5.60 8.10 -9.57
C PRO A 11 4.92 7.07 -8.66
N ALA A 12 3.90 6.35 -9.16
CA ALA A 12 3.20 5.32 -8.40
C ALA A 12 3.88 3.95 -8.42
N ALA A 13 4.96 3.76 -9.19
CA ALA A 13 5.63 2.46 -9.29
C ALA A 13 6.33 2.08 -7.96
N PRO A 14 6.08 0.87 -7.42
CA PRO A 14 6.68 0.45 -6.17
C PRO A 14 8.19 0.18 -6.31
N PRO A 15 8.98 0.38 -5.24
CA PRO A 15 10.41 0.07 -5.23
C PRO A 15 10.67 -1.39 -5.60
N ARG A 16 11.61 -1.61 -6.52
CA ARG A 16 12.03 -2.93 -6.97
C ARG A 16 13.54 -3.09 -6.98
N ALA A 17 14.01 -4.29 -6.67
CA ALA A 17 15.39 -4.72 -6.87
C ALA A 17 15.38 -6.03 -7.65
N ASN A 18 16.11 -6.08 -8.76
CA ASN A 18 16.14 -7.23 -9.68
C ASN A 18 14.74 -7.70 -10.14
N GLY A 19 13.78 -6.78 -10.24
CA GLY A 19 12.39 -7.06 -10.65
C GLY A 19 11.42 -7.43 -9.53
N GLU A 20 11.93 -7.74 -8.33
CA GLU A 20 11.10 -8.09 -7.16
C GLU A 20 10.78 -6.85 -6.31
N LEU A 21 9.61 -6.86 -5.66
CA LEU A 21 9.21 -5.79 -4.74
C LEU A 21 10.13 -5.81 -3.52
N VAL A 22 10.66 -4.64 -3.17
CA VAL A 22 11.49 -4.47 -1.98
C VAL A 22 10.62 -3.91 -0.86
N PHE A 23 10.79 -4.49 0.33
CA PHE A 23 10.22 -4.02 1.57
C PHE A 23 11.36 -3.88 2.58
N GLU A 24 11.59 -2.67 3.08
CA GLU A 24 12.61 -2.38 4.10
C GLU A 24 12.14 -2.82 5.48
N GLU A 25 10.82 -2.74 5.71
CA GLU A 25 10.23 -3.04 7.00
C GLU A 25 9.04 -4.00 6.86
N PRO A 26 8.80 -4.87 7.85
CA PRO A 26 7.72 -5.85 7.76
C PRO A 26 6.31 -5.28 7.66
N TRP A 27 6.08 -4.03 8.05
CA TRP A 27 4.77 -3.39 7.90
C TRP A 27 4.47 -3.02 6.43
N GLU A 28 5.50 -2.85 5.59
CA GLU A 28 5.36 -2.43 4.20
C GLU A 28 4.74 -3.53 3.33
N SER A 29 5.23 -4.75 3.47
CA SER A 29 4.69 -5.93 2.78
C SER A 29 3.23 -6.20 3.18
N ARG A 30 2.90 -5.95 4.44
CA ARG A 30 1.53 -6.06 4.96
C ARG A 30 0.63 -4.97 4.38
N ALA A 31 1.10 -3.72 4.33
CA ALA A 31 0.36 -2.60 3.71
C ALA A 31 0.10 -2.85 2.23
N PHE A 32 1.09 -3.36 1.51
CA PHE A 32 0.96 -3.80 0.13
C PHE A 32 -0.11 -4.89 -0.01
N GLY A 33 0.01 -5.97 0.76
CA GLY A 33 -0.94 -7.08 0.73
C GLY A 33 -2.38 -6.67 1.07
N MET A 34 -2.57 -5.74 2.01
CA MET A 34 -3.89 -5.21 2.35
C MET A 34 -4.55 -4.49 1.18
N ALA A 35 -3.82 -3.62 0.48
CA ALA A 35 -4.36 -2.88 -0.65
C ALA A 35 -4.78 -3.82 -1.79
N VAL A 36 -3.95 -4.82 -2.11
CA VAL A 36 -4.27 -5.84 -3.13
C VAL A 36 -5.52 -6.63 -2.73
N LEU A 37 -5.56 -7.19 -1.51
CA LEU A 37 -6.68 -8.01 -1.05
C LEU A 37 -8.01 -7.23 -0.97
N LEU A 38 -7.97 -5.97 -0.59
CA LEU A 38 -9.17 -5.12 -0.53
C LEU A 38 -9.67 -4.75 -1.92
N SER A 39 -8.75 -4.56 -2.87
CA SER A 39 -9.11 -4.33 -4.26
C SER A 39 -9.72 -5.59 -4.89
N GLU A 40 -9.11 -6.76 -4.68
CA GLU A 40 -9.64 -8.04 -5.15
C GLU A 40 -11.00 -8.37 -4.52
N ALA A 41 -11.22 -7.98 -3.27
CA ALA A 41 -12.50 -8.11 -2.57
C ALA A 41 -13.57 -7.11 -3.07
N GLY A 42 -13.23 -6.20 -3.99
CA GLY A 42 -14.15 -5.21 -4.55
C GLY A 42 -14.53 -4.09 -3.59
N VAL A 43 -13.78 -3.90 -2.50
CA VAL A 43 -13.99 -2.77 -1.57
C VAL A 43 -13.72 -1.44 -2.28
N PHE A 44 -12.72 -1.44 -3.17
CA PHE A 44 -12.42 -0.37 -4.11
C PHE A 44 -11.79 -0.96 -5.36
N THR A 45 -11.74 -0.20 -6.45
CA THR A 45 -11.05 -0.64 -7.67
C THR A 45 -9.57 -0.29 -7.62
N TRP A 46 -8.73 -1.10 -8.26
CA TRP A 46 -7.30 -0.84 -8.33
C TRP A 46 -6.96 0.56 -8.90
N PRO A 47 -7.63 1.04 -9.97
CA PRO A 47 -7.43 2.40 -10.46
C PRO A 47 -7.76 3.49 -9.42
N GLN A 48 -8.80 3.32 -8.60
CA GLN A 48 -9.12 4.28 -7.53
C GLN A 48 -7.99 4.40 -6.51
N PHE A 49 -7.36 3.28 -6.16
CA PHE A 49 -6.19 3.27 -5.28
C PHE A 49 -4.99 3.94 -5.93
N ARG A 50 -4.68 3.62 -7.19
CA ARG A 50 -3.58 4.23 -7.93
C ARG A 50 -3.74 5.75 -8.03
N ASP A 51 -4.93 6.24 -8.35
CA ASP A 51 -5.19 7.67 -8.48
C ASP A 51 -4.99 8.40 -7.13
N ALA A 52 -5.41 7.78 -6.02
CA ALA A 52 -5.17 8.31 -4.68
C ALA A 52 -3.68 8.33 -4.30
N LEU A 53 -2.92 7.32 -4.72
CA LEU A 53 -1.48 7.23 -4.51
C LEU A 53 -0.74 8.34 -5.28
N VAL A 54 -1.01 8.48 -6.58
CA VAL A 54 -0.44 9.56 -7.40
C VAL A 54 -0.74 10.91 -6.77
N ALA A 55 -1.98 11.18 -6.38
CA ALA A 55 -2.36 12.45 -5.76
C ALA A 55 -1.61 12.72 -4.44
N ARG A 56 -1.22 11.68 -3.67
CA ARG A 56 -0.40 11.86 -2.46
C ARG A 56 1.06 12.15 -2.78
N ILE A 57 1.60 11.47 -3.79
CA ILE A 57 2.97 11.67 -4.26
C ILE A 57 3.12 13.09 -4.81
N ASP A 58 2.21 13.51 -5.69
CA ASP A 58 2.20 14.87 -6.27
C ASP A 58 2.11 15.96 -5.19
N ARG A 59 1.31 15.73 -4.14
CA ARG A 59 1.19 16.67 -3.00
C ARG A 59 2.48 16.74 -2.19
N TRP A 60 3.13 15.62 -1.95
CA TRP A 60 4.40 15.59 -1.24
C TRP A 60 5.50 16.27 -2.06
N GLU A 61 5.61 15.92 -3.35
CA GLU A 61 6.53 16.54 -4.29
C GLU A 61 6.28 18.04 -4.38
N SER A 62 5.04 18.51 -4.33
CA SER A 62 4.77 19.96 -4.35
C SER A 62 5.15 20.66 -3.04
N SER A 63 5.14 19.94 -1.90
CA SER A 63 5.40 20.53 -0.57
C SER A 63 6.87 20.62 -0.18
N HIS A 64 7.74 19.75 -0.71
CA HIS A 64 9.20 19.72 -0.47
C HIS A 64 9.66 20.01 0.98
N ASP A 65 8.98 19.47 2.00
CA ASP A 65 9.26 19.81 3.41
C ASP A 65 10.55 19.16 3.98
N GLY A 66 11.50 18.79 3.12
CA GLY A 66 12.83 18.26 3.50
C GLY A 66 12.81 16.91 4.25
N GLY A 67 11.65 16.33 4.52
CA GLY A 67 11.51 15.01 5.14
C GLY A 67 11.93 13.88 4.20
N GLY A 68 12.39 12.76 4.76
CA GLY A 68 12.74 11.57 3.99
C GLY A 68 11.55 11.04 3.17
N TRP A 69 11.83 10.65 1.93
CA TRP A 69 10.86 9.99 1.05
C TRP A 69 10.60 8.56 1.53
N HIS A 70 9.33 8.20 1.75
CA HIS A 70 8.94 6.86 2.18
C HIS A 70 7.73 6.36 1.36
N TYR A 71 7.99 5.62 0.29
CA TYR A 71 6.96 5.16 -0.66
C TYR A 71 5.78 4.45 0.04
N TYR A 72 6.05 3.47 0.90
CA TYR A 72 4.98 2.71 1.56
C TYR A 72 4.17 3.52 2.59
N ARG A 73 4.67 4.69 3.01
CA ARG A 73 3.88 5.63 3.82
C ARG A 73 2.85 6.35 2.95
N HIS A 74 3.22 6.74 1.72
CA HIS A 74 2.25 7.28 0.75
C HIS A 74 1.25 6.21 0.32
N TRP A 75 1.69 4.97 0.13
CA TRP A 75 0.83 3.81 -0.10
C TRP A 75 -0.22 3.62 0.98
N LEU A 76 0.20 3.58 2.25
CA LEU A 76 -0.72 3.43 3.38
C LEU A 76 -1.71 4.59 3.45
N GLY A 77 -1.24 5.82 3.26
CA GLY A 77 -2.12 6.98 3.22
C GLY A 77 -3.15 6.92 2.08
N ALA A 78 -2.74 6.45 0.89
CA ALA A 78 -3.66 6.30 -0.24
C ALA A 78 -4.74 5.24 0.06
N LEU A 79 -4.35 4.17 0.77
CA LEU A 79 -5.30 3.15 1.23
C LEU A 79 -6.31 3.76 2.21
N GLU A 80 -5.86 4.58 3.16
CA GLU A 80 -6.72 5.30 4.11
C GLU A 80 -7.69 6.25 3.39
N ASP A 81 -7.24 6.99 2.38
CA ASP A 81 -8.08 7.92 1.60
C ASP A 81 -9.21 7.18 0.89
N VAL A 82 -8.88 6.10 0.19
CA VAL A 82 -9.87 5.33 -0.56
C VAL A 82 -10.86 4.64 0.38
N LEU A 83 -10.39 4.06 1.48
CA LEU A 83 -11.27 3.47 2.49
C LEU A 83 -12.20 4.49 3.15
N SER A 84 -11.73 5.71 3.38
CA SER A 84 -12.53 6.80 3.93
C SER A 84 -13.59 7.28 2.93
N ALA A 85 -13.23 7.39 1.64
CA ALA A 85 -14.13 7.80 0.57
C ALA A 85 -15.27 6.79 0.32
N HIS A 86 -15.01 5.48 0.49
CA HIS A 86 -16.02 4.43 0.36
C HIS A 86 -16.95 4.30 1.59
N GLY A 87 -16.81 5.19 2.58
CA GLY A 87 -17.82 5.43 3.61
C GLY A 87 -17.92 4.33 4.66
N THR A 88 -17.16 4.46 5.74
CA THR A 88 -17.56 4.14 7.14
C THR A 88 -18.04 2.72 7.51
N VAL A 89 -18.25 1.78 6.58
CA VAL A 89 -18.77 0.42 6.86
C VAL A 89 -17.67 -0.65 6.90
N ALA A 90 -16.43 -0.28 6.55
CA ALA A 90 -15.33 -1.23 6.45
C ALA A 90 -14.30 -1.12 7.58
N THR A 91 -14.36 -0.13 8.49
CA THR A 91 -13.30 0.10 9.48
C THR A 91 -13.10 -1.12 10.39
N ASP A 92 -14.17 -1.75 10.87
CA ASP A 92 -14.04 -2.97 11.70
C ASP A 92 -13.51 -4.18 10.93
N ARG A 93 -14.01 -4.44 9.71
CA ARG A 93 -13.58 -5.62 8.92
C ARG A 93 -12.20 -5.47 8.31
N VAL A 94 -11.85 -4.26 7.88
CA VAL A 94 -10.51 -3.89 7.43
C VAL A 94 -9.55 -3.96 8.60
N THR A 95 -9.90 -3.42 9.78
CA THR A 95 -9.04 -3.49 10.97
C THR A 95 -8.83 -4.92 11.45
N VAL A 96 -9.85 -5.79 11.40
CA VAL A 96 -9.70 -7.21 11.75
C VAL A 96 -8.82 -7.96 10.75
N ARG A 97 -8.99 -7.76 9.43
CA ARG A 97 -8.10 -8.38 8.43
C ARG A 97 -6.69 -7.78 8.42
N ALA A 98 -6.57 -6.48 8.61
CA ALA A 98 -5.31 -5.76 8.76
C ALA A 98 -4.53 -6.24 9.98
N ARG A 99 -5.19 -6.37 11.14
CA ARG A 99 -4.60 -6.97 12.34
C ARG A 99 -4.23 -8.43 12.13
N ALA A 100 -5.06 -9.21 11.45
CA ALA A 100 -4.73 -10.61 11.15
C ALA A 100 -3.47 -10.72 10.27
N LEU A 101 -3.26 -9.80 9.32
CA LEU A 101 -2.04 -9.72 8.51
C LEU A 101 -0.84 -9.14 9.28
N ALA A 102 -1.09 -8.19 10.19
CA ALA A 102 -0.09 -7.63 11.10
C ALA A 102 0.42 -8.63 12.16
N LEU A 103 -0.43 -9.57 12.58
CA LEU A 103 -0.11 -10.61 13.55
C LEU A 103 0.51 -11.85 12.92
N ARG A 104 0.63 -11.94 11.59
CA ARG A 104 1.45 -12.98 10.95
C ARG A 104 2.91 -12.68 11.30
N PRO A 105 3.59 -13.52 12.10
CA PRO A 105 5.00 -13.32 12.41
C PRO A 105 5.78 -13.47 11.11
N ASP A 106 6.62 -12.49 10.82
CA ASP A 106 7.65 -12.64 9.81
C ASP A 106 8.61 -13.70 10.35
N GLY A 107 8.63 -14.87 9.74
CA GLY A 107 9.64 -15.88 10.00
C GLY A 107 10.99 -15.30 9.60
N HIS A 108 11.67 -14.65 10.54
CA HIS A 108 13.08 -14.32 10.43
C HIS A 108 13.88 -15.63 10.46
N ASP A 109 14.14 -16.21 9.30
CA ASP A 109 15.24 -17.15 9.09
C ASP A 109 16.26 -16.51 8.14
N HIS A 110 16.89 -15.43 8.62
CA HIS A 110 18.21 -15.06 8.11
C HIS A 110 19.23 -15.93 8.85
N ARG A 111 19.47 -17.13 8.32
CA ARG A 111 20.51 -18.01 8.83
C ARG A 111 21.89 -17.42 8.47
N HIS A 112 22.66 -17.18 9.53
CA HIS A 112 24.08 -16.83 9.58
C HIS A 112 24.97 -17.81 8.79
#